data_AF-A0A094LBN1-F1
#
_entry.id   AF-A0A094LBN1-F1
#
_cell.length_a   1.000
_cell.length_b   1.000
_cell.length_c   1.000
_cell.angle_alpha   90.00
_cell.angle_beta   90.00
_cell.angle_gamma   90.00
#
_symmetry.space_group_name_H-M   'P 1'
#
loop_
_entity.id
_entity.type
_entity.pdbx_description
1 polymer ?
#
loop_
_entity_poly.entity_id
_entity_poly.type
_entity_poly.pdbx_seq_one_letter_code
_entity_poly.pdbx_strand_id
1 'polypeptide(L)'
;QGSYHCGQCKAGYTGDQVRGCQAERSCRNRALNPCSVHAHCIEERRGEVTCICGIGWAGDGYICGKDVDIDGYPNEELSCSAENCRKDNCRFVPNSGQEDADGDGIGDACDDDADGDGIPNEQDNCVLAPNVNQRNSDQDIFGDACDNCRNVLNNDQRDTDGDGKGDACDDDMDGDGIKNLLDNCQRFPNQDQEDKDNDGVGDACDSCPTVSNPNQSDVDNDLVGDSCDTNQDSDGDGHQDSTDNCPTIINSSQLDTDKDGPDNCRLVPNPGQEDDNGDGVGDICESDFDQDTVIDRIDVCPENAEITLTDFRAYQTVVLDPEGDAQIDPNWVVLNQGMEIVQTMNSDPGLAVGYTAFNGVDFEGTFHVNTVTDDDYAGFIFGYQDSSSFYVVMWKQTEQTYWQATPFRAVAEPGIQLKVL
;
A
#
# COMPACT_ATOMS: atom_id res chain seq x y z
N GLN A 1 -44.62 -4.50 -38.00
CA GLN A 1 -43.45 -4.14 -37.18
C GLN A 1 -42.31 -3.87 -38.15
N GLY A 2 -41.65 -2.72 -38.04
CA GLY A 2 -40.49 -2.37 -38.85
C GLY A 2 -39.24 -2.39 -37.97
N SER A 3 -38.15 -2.95 -38.47
CA SER A 3 -36.83 -2.87 -37.86
C SER A 3 -35.96 -1.85 -38.59
N TYR A 4 -34.97 -1.31 -37.89
CA TYR A 4 -33.89 -0.49 -38.44
C TYR A 4 -32.54 -1.12 -38.06
N HIS A 5 -31.51 -0.85 -38.85
CA HIS A 5 -30.13 -1.24 -38.58
C HIS A 5 -29.22 -0.06 -38.93
N CYS A 6 -28.18 0.15 -38.13
CA CYS A 6 -27.13 1.12 -38.45
C CYS A 6 -26.15 0.52 -39.47
N GLY A 7 -25.61 1.37 -40.35
CA GLY A 7 -24.50 0.97 -41.23
C GLY A 7 -23.19 0.89 -40.48
N GLN A 8 -22.16 0.31 -41.11
CA GLN A 8 -20.81 0.28 -40.54
C GLN A 8 -20.25 1.69 -40.31
N CYS A 9 -19.34 1.80 -39.33
CA CYS A 9 -18.62 3.04 -39.08
C CYS A 9 -17.81 3.48 -40.30
N LYS A 10 -17.69 4.80 -40.47
CA LYS A 10 -16.90 5.40 -41.55
C LYS A 10 -15.41 5.14 -41.29
N ALA A 11 -14.59 5.13 -42.34
CA ALA A 11 -13.14 4.97 -42.21
C ALA A 11 -12.54 5.95 -41.18
N GLY A 12 -11.70 5.43 -40.27
CA GLY A 12 -11.17 6.16 -39.12
C GLY A 12 -12.10 6.19 -37.90
N TYR A 13 -13.20 5.42 -37.92
CA TYR A 13 -14.08 5.22 -36.78
C TYR A 13 -14.37 3.72 -36.58
N THR A 14 -14.40 3.27 -35.33
CA THR A 14 -14.74 1.91 -34.90
C THR A 14 -15.96 1.94 -33.99
N GLY A 15 -16.72 0.85 -33.93
CA GLY A 15 -17.93 0.74 -33.11
C GLY A 15 -19.07 -0.01 -33.79
N ASP A 16 -20.20 -0.11 -33.10
CA ASP A 16 -21.37 -0.87 -33.53
C ASP A 16 -22.68 -0.06 -33.39
N GLN A 17 -23.81 -0.71 -33.65
CA GLN A 17 -25.13 -0.08 -33.60
C GLN A 17 -25.62 0.26 -32.18
N VAL A 18 -25.00 -0.32 -31.14
CA VAL A 18 -25.34 -0.14 -29.72
C VAL A 18 -24.45 0.92 -29.08
N ARG A 19 -23.12 0.84 -29.31
CA ARG A 19 -22.10 1.73 -28.75
C ARG A 19 -21.89 3.02 -29.57
N GLY A 20 -22.28 3.01 -30.84
CA GLY A 20 -22.03 4.11 -31.77
C GLY A 20 -20.58 4.13 -32.28
N CYS A 21 -20.30 4.97 -33.28
CA CYS A 21 -18.98 5.07 -33.89
C CYS A 21 -18.08 6.07 -33.15
N GLN A 22 -16.94 5.61 -32.67
CA GLN A 22 -15.89 6.42 -32.05
C GLN A 22 -14.65 6.48 -32.96
N ALA A 23 -13.82 7.50 -32.79
CA ALA A 23 -12.59 7.62 -33.59
C ALA A 23 -11.68 6.42 -33.32
N GLU A 24 -11.13 5.83 -34.38
CA GLU A 24 -10.20 4.70 -34.29
C GLU A 24 -8.94 5.16 -33.54
N ARG A 25 -8.63 4.52 -32.42
CA ARG A 25 -7.45 4.76 -31.59
C ARG A 25 -6.53 3.56 -31.68
N SER A 26 -5.22 3.79 -31.75
CA SER A 26 -4.24 2.70 -31.71
C SER A 26 -2.87 3.24 -31.30
N CYS A 27 -2.14 2.45 -30.51
CA CYS A 27 -0.77 2.76 -30.14
C CYS A 27 0.21 2.42 -31.26
N ARG A 28 -0.12 1.44 -32.12
CA ARG A 28 0.73 1.00 -33.25
C ARG A 28 0.85 2.06 -34.33
N ASN A 29 -0.17 2.90 -34.50
CA ASN A 29 -0.18 3.96 -35.50
C ASN A 29 -0.07 5.33 -34.84
N ARG A 30 1.05 6.01 -35.04
CA ARG A 30 1.31 7.34 -34.50
C ARG A 30 0.25 8.39 -34.87
N ALA A 31 -0.43 8.26 -36.01
CA ALA A 31 -1.48 9.18 -36.42
C ALA A 31 -2.83 8.94 -35.69
N LEU A 32 -2.99 7.77 -35.08
CA LEU A 32 -4.19 7.35 -34.34
C LEU A 32 -3.93 7.25 -32.82
N ASN A 33 -2.71 7.52 -32.37
CA ASN A 33 -2.36 7.53 -30.96
C ASN A 33 -2.93 8.81 -30.32
N PRO A 34 -3.89 8.69 -29.38
CA PRO A 34 -4.55 9.83 -28.75
C PRO A 34 -3.75 10.43 -27.59
N CYS A 35 -2.69 9.76 -27.12
CA CYS A 35 -1.98 10.11 -25.90
C CYS A 35 -1.12 11.37 -26.07
N SER A 36 -0.82 12.00 -24.94
CA SER A 36 0.18 13.07 -24.87
C SER A 36 1.53 12.60 -25.43
N VAL A 37 2.32 13.54 -25.95
CA VAL A 37 3.71 13.26 -26.36
C VAL A 37 4.61 12.83 -25.20
N HIS A 38 4.16 13.07 -23.96
CA HIS A 38 4.81 12.68 -22.72
C HIS A 38 4.12 11.49 -22.04
N ALA A 39 3.19 10.82 -22.72
CA ALA A 39 2.49 9.65 -22.20
C ALA A 39 2.87 8.38 -22.95
N HIS A 40 2.79 7.27 -22.22
CA HIS A 40 2.82 5.92 -22.74
C HIS A 40 1.41 5.51 -23.17
N CYS A 41 1.33 4.86 -24.33
CA CYS A 41 0.10 4.37 -24.92
C CYS A 41 0.05 2.86 -24.75
N ILE A 42 -1.02 2.38 -24.14
CA ILE A 42 -1.25 0.96 -23.84
C ILE A 42 -2.49 0.52 -24.62
N GLU A 43 -2.36 -0.57 -25.39
CA GLU A 43 -3.51 -1.21 -26.07
C GLU A 43 -4.05 -2.29 -25.14
N GLU A 44 -5.29 -2.10 -24.68
CA GLU A 44 -5.98 -3.05 -23.80
C GLU A 44 -6.50 -4.27 -24.57
N ARG A 45 -6.91 -5.33 -23.86
CA ARG A 45 -7.41 -6.60 -24.44
C ARG A 45 -8.54 -6.37 -25.47
N ARG A 46 -9.40 -5.36 -25.28
CA ARG A 46 -10.52 -5.00 -26.18
C ARG A 46 -10.13 -4.04 -27.33
N GLY A 47 -8.85 -3.71 -27.49
CA GLY A 47 -8.39 -2.70 -28.45
C GLY A 47 -8.70 -1.26 -28.05
N GLU A 48 -9.11 -1.04 -26.80
CA GLU A 48 -9.16 0.29 -26.19
C GLU A 48 -7.73 0.80 -25.95
N VAL A 49 -7.61 2.12 -25.84
CA VAL A 49 -6.31 2.78 -25.64
C VAL A 49 -6.32 3.57 -24.35
N THR A 50 -5.49 3.13 -23.41
CA THR A 50 -5.18 3.82 -22.16
C THR A 50 -3.91 4.63 -22.35
N CYS A 51 -3.90 5.83 -21.78
CA CYS A 51 -2.74 6.72 -21.81
C CYS A 51 -2.31 6.97 -20.36
N ILE A 52 -1.02 6.81 -20.08
CA ILE A 52 -0.45 7.06 -18.76
C ILE A 52 0.71 8.03 -18.94
N CYS A 53 0.74 9.13 -18.19
CA CYS A 53 1.86 10.06 -18.25
C CYS A 53 3.16 9.35 -17.85
N GLY A 54 4.25 9.62 -18.56
CA GLY A 54 5.56 9.04 -18.22
C GLY A 54 6.18 9.74 -17.01
N ILE A 55 7.16 9.09 -16.37
CA ILE A 55 7.86 9.59 -15.18
C ILE A 55 8.33 11.04 -15.35
N GLY A 56 8.06 11.87 -14.34
CA GLY A 56 8.30 13.32 -14.36
C GLY A 56 7.24 14.13 -15.12
N TRP A 57 6.08 13.52 -15.37
CA TRP A 57 4.87 14.14 -15.90
C TRP A 57 3.61 13.57 -15.23
N ALA A 58 2.62 14.41 -15.03
CA ALA A 58 1.35 14.07 -14.39
C ALA A 58 0.14 14.58 -15.20
N GLY A 59 -1.02 13.94 -15.03
CA GLY A 59 -2.27 14.25 -15.74
C GLY A 59 -3.02 13.01 -16.21
N ASP A 60 -4.08 13.20 -17.00
CA ASP A 60 -4.98 12.12 -17.44
C ASP A 60 -4.41 11.23 -18.58
N GLY A 61 -3.12 11.39 -18.91
CA GLY A 61 -2.42 10.69 -19.99
C GLY A 61 -2.69 11.25 -21.39
N TYR A 62 -3.83 11.88 -21.63
CA TYR A 62 -4.10 12.62 -22.86
C TYR A 62 -3.46 14.01 -22.82
N ILE A 63 -3.46 14.61 -21.64
CA ILE A 63 -2.78 15.86 -21.30
C ILE A 63 -1.83 15.54 -20.15
N CYS A 64 -0.54 15.80 -20.36
CA CYS A 64 0.47 15.63 -19.32
C CYS A 64 1.21 16.94 -19.10
N GLY A 65 1.27 17.36 -17.84
CA GLY A 65 2.02 18.50 -17.34
C GLY A 65 3.33 18.07 -16.71
N LYS A 66 4.26 19.01 -16.53
CA LYS A 66 5.52 18.74 -15.84
C LYS A 66 5.22 18.39 -14.38
N ASP A 67 5.83 17.33 -13.91
CA ASP A 67 5.87 16.90 -12.51
C ASP A 67 7.37 16.80 -12.14
N VAL A 68 7.76 17.33 -10.99
CA VAL A 68 9.18 17.56 -10.66
C VAL A 68 9.66 16.74 -9.47
N ASP A 69 8.79 16.55 -8.49
CA ASP A 69 8.87 15.70 -7.32
C ASP A 69 8.36 14.28 -7.60
N ILE A 70 7.58 14.07 -8.66
CA ILE A 70 7.11 12.75 -9.12
C ILE A 70 6.09 12.17 -8.14
N ASP A 71 5.18 12.97 -7.60
CA ASP A 71 4.10 12.49 -6.73
C ASP A 71 2.78 12.27 -7.47
N GLY A 72 2.77 12.51 -8.79
CA GLY A 72 1.58 12.34 -9.62
C GLY A 72 0.74 13.61 -9.78
N TYR A 73 1.16 14.76 -9.25
CA TYR A 73 0.50 16.04 -9.48
C TYR A 73 1.38 16.99 -10.33
N PRO A 74 0.78 17.71 -11.30
CA PRO A 74 1.54 18.62 -12.13
C PRO A 74 1.82 19.95 -11.41
N ASN A 75 2.98 20.53 -11.74
CA ASN A 75 3.45 21.82 -11.23
C ASN A 75 2.45 22.99 -11.47
N GLU A 76 1.58 22.85 -12.46
CA GLU A 76 0.61 23.85 -12.90
C GLU A 76 -0.69 23.12 -13.29
N GLU A 77 -1.84 23.77 -13.07
CA GLU A 77 -3.15 23.22 -13.38
C GLU A 77 -3.30 22.94 -14.89
N LEU A 78 -3.80 21.74 -15.23
CA LEU A 78 -3.98 21.28 -16.59
C LEU A 78 -5.45 21.40 -17.03
N SER A 79 -5.67 21.48 -18.34
CA SER A 79 -7.02 21.57 -18.92
C SER A 79 -7.72 20.21 -19.03
N CYS A 80 -7.77 19.44 -17.94
CA CYS A 80 -8.46 18.17 -17.80
C CYS A 80 -9.17 18.09 -16.45
N SER A 81 -10.18 17.20 -16.35
CA SER A 81 -11.03 17.09 -15.15
C SER A 81 -10.57 16.04 -14.14
N ALA A 82 -9.53 15.28 -14.46
CA ALA A 82 -8.99 14.28 -13.56
C ALA A 82 -8.34 14.97 -12.34
N GLU A 83 -8.27 14.27 -11.21
CA GLU A 83 -7.71 14.80 -9.98
C GLU A 83 -6.22 15.12 -10.12
N ASN A 84 -5.46 14.22 -10.73
CA ASN A 84 -4.06 14.39 -11.10
C ASN A 84 -3.81 15.45 -12.20
N CYS A 85 -4.81 16.24 -12.57
CA CYS A 85 -4.66 17.44 -13.41
C CYS A 85 -4.63 18.74 -12.60
N ARG A 86 -4.98 18.69 -11.31
CA ARG A 86 -4.94 19.85 -10.41
C ARG A 86 -3.49 20.27 -10.17
N LYS A 87 -3.31 21.55 -9.86
CA LYS A 87 -1.99 22.06 -9.51
C LYS A 87 -1.55 21.45 -8.18
N ASP A 88 -0.35 20.92 -8.17
CA ASP A 88 0.38 20.50 -6.98
C ASP A 88 0.55 21.67 -5.97
N ASN A 89 0.16 21.40 -4.72
CA ASN A 89 0.23 22.31 -3.58
C ASN A 89 1.59 22.31 -2.88
N CYS A 90 2.52 21.39 -3.20
CA CYS A 90 3.87 21.36 -2.66
C CYS A 90 5.06 21.25 -3.62
N ARG A 91 4.92 21.11 -4.94
CA ARG A 91 5.85 21.43 -6.05
C ARG A 91 7.34 21.01 -6.00
N PHE A 92 7.95 20.72 -4.86
CA PHE A 92 9.31 20.21 -4.71
C PHE A 92 9.41 19.13 -3.62
N VAL A 93 8.32 18.88 -2.90
CA VAL A 93 8.23 17.91 -1.79
C VAL A 93 7.10 16.96 -2.19
N PRO A 94 7.41 15.69 -2.49
CA PRO A 94 6.38 14.72 -2.85
C PRO A 94 5.34 14.61 -1.74
N ASN A 95 4.08 14.84 -2.07
CA ASN A 95 2.95 14.67 -1.17
C ASN A 95 1.72 14.21 -1.96
N SER A 96 1.78 12.98 -2.45
CA SER A 96 0.81 12.39 -3.39
C SER A 96 -0.63 12.35 -2.87
N GLY A 97 -0.87 12.54 -1.58
CA GLY A 97 -2.20 12.70 -0.99
C GLY A 97 -2.78 14.12 -1.10
N GLN A 98 -1.92 15.12 -1.38
CA GLN A 98 -2.24 16.54 -1.50
C GLN A 98 -3.00 17.10 -0.28
N GLU A 99 -2.75 16.55 0.91
CA GLU A 99 -3.35 17.03 2.16
C GLU A 99 -3.00 18.52 2.38
N ASP A 100 -3.99 19.27 2.88
CA ASP A 100 -4.00 20.75 3.06
C ASP A 100 -5.05 21.05 4.14
N ALA A 101 -4.63 21.03 5.40
CA ALA A 101 -5.51 20.99 6.56
C ALA A 101 -6.24 22.32 6.79
N ASP A 102 -5.61 23.46 6.49
CA ASP A 102 -6.20 24.79 6.64
C ASP A 102 -6.87 25.33 5.35
N GLY A 103 -6.60 24.71 4.20
CA GLY A 103 -7.20 25.00 2.92
C GLY A 103 -6.67 26.30 2.27
N ASP A 104 -5.47 26.73 2.61
CA ASP A 104 -4.86 27.95 2.07
C ASP A 104 -4.23 27.74 0.66
N GLY A 105 -4.08 26.48 0.24
CA GLY A 105 -3.53 26.05 -1.04
C GLY A 105 -2.03 25.73 -1.02
N ILE A 106 -1.39 25.75 0.14
CA ILE A 106 -0.08 25.17 0.45
C ILE A 106 -0.35 23.81 1.09
N GLY A 107 0.34 22.75 0.66
CA GLY A 107 0.10 21.42 1.23
C GLY A 107 0.80 21.23 2.58
N ASP A 108 0.25 20.34 3.41
CA ASP A 108 0.76 20.06 4.77
C ASP A 108 2.26 19.72 4.78
N ALA A 109 2.75 19.03 3.74
CA ALA A 109 4.14 18.58 3.62
C ALA A 109 5.16 19.73 3.43
N CYS A 110 4.71 20.91 3.02
CA CYS A 110 5.56 22.07 2.74
C CYS A 110 5.03 23.39 3.34
N ASP A 111 3.98 23.31 4.16
CA ASP A 111 3.51 24.43 4.96
C ASP A 111 4.35 24.59 6.23
N ASP A 112 4.61 25.84 6.62
CA ASP A 112 5.29 26.19 7.86
C ASP A 112 4.31 26.22 9.06
N ASP A 113 2.99 26.32 8.82
CA ASP A 113 1.89 26.43 9.78
C ASP A 113 0.65 25.70 9.21
N ALA A 114 0.71 24.36 9.18
CA ALA A 114 -0.18 23.52 8.36
C ALA A 114 -1.67 23.61 8.75
N ASP A 115 -1.97 24.00 9.99
CA ASP A 115 -3.35 24.17 10.46
C ASP A 115 -3.81 25.64 10.53
N GLY A 116 -2.92 26.58 10.22
CA GLY A 116 -3.18 28.01 10.13
C GLY A 116 -3.57 28.67 11.47
N ASP A 117 -3.19 28.08 12.61
CA ASP A 117 -3.54 28.62 13.92
C ASP A 117 -2.60 29.76 14.39
N GLY A 118 -1.49 29.96 13.68
CA GLY A 118 -0.49 30.99 13.91
C GLY A 118 0.70 30.53 14.75
N ILE A 119 0.81 29.23 15.03
CA ILE A 119 1.94 28.59 15.70
C ILE A 119 2.70 27.76 14.66
N PRO A 120 3.98 28.06 14.39
CA PRO A 120 4.75 27.27 13.42
C PRO A 120 4.84 25.80 13.82
N ASN A 121 4.78 24.88 12.85
CA ASN A 121 4.77 23.43 13.04
C ASN A 121 5.84 22.92 14.03
N GLU A 122 7.04 23.51 14.00
CA GLU A 122 8.16 23.16 14.90
C GLU A 122 7.89 23.39 16.39
N GLN A 123 6.92 24.25 16.70
CA GLN A 123 6.52 24.69 18.04
C GLN A 123 5.10 24.26 18.39
N ASP A 124 4.41 23.60 17.47
CA ASP A 124 3.04 23.15 17.61
C ASP A 124 2.99 21.70 18.10
N ASN A 125 2.29 21.45 19.20
CA ASN A 125 2.02 20.08 19.66
C ASN A 125 0.82 19.41 18.98
N CYS A 126 0.16 20.07 18.03
CA CYS A 126 -0.89 19.56 17.16
C CYS A 126 -0.81 20.17 15.75
N VAL A 127 0.26 19.84 15.03
CA VAL A 127 0.60 20.36 13.69
C VAL A 127 -0.58 20.42 12.68
N LEU A 128 -1.54 19.50 12.76
CA LEU A 128 -2.66 19.40 11.82
C LEU A 128 -4.03 19.80 12.43
N ALA A 129 -4.06 20.32 13.66
CA ALA A 129 -5.31 20.58 14.37
C ALA A 129 -5.25 21.87 15.21
N PRO A 130 -5.97 22.94 14.82
CA PRO A 130 -5.80 24.28 15.39
C PRO A 130 -6.00 24.31 16.91
N ASN A 131 -4.98 24.74 17.65
CA ASN A 131 -5.00 24.61 19.10
C ASN A 131 -4.24 25.69 19.89
N VAL A 132 -4.07 26.93 19.39
CA VAL A 132 -3.48 28.17 19.95
C VAL A 132 -3.14 28.25 21.45
N ASN A 133 -3.96 27.64 22.32
CA ASN A 133 -3.67 27.49 23.74
C ASN A 133 -2.55 26.47 24.07
N GLN A 134 -2.16 25.59 23.15
CA GLN A 134 -1.10 24.58 23.27
C GLN A 134 -1.22 23.72 24.53
N ARG A 135 -2.45 23.47 24.97
CA ARG A 135 -2.69 22.70 26.19
C ARG A 135 -2.34 21.24 25.93
N ASN A 136 -1.61 20.66 26.88
CA ASN A 136 -1.23 19.25 26.89
C ASN A 136 -1.28 18.76 28.35
N SER A 137 -2.24 17.86 28.64
CA SER A 137 -2.64 17.52 30.00
C SER A 137 -1.80 16.40 30.64
N ASP A 138 -1.28 15.45 29.86
CA ASP A 138 -0.40 14.37 30.33
C ASP A 138 1.09 14.59 30.02
N GLN A 139 1.41 15.58 29.17
CA GLN A 139 2.76 16.01 28.81
C GLN A 139 3.49 15.05 27.87
N ASP A 140 2.76 14.34 27.02
CA ASP A 140 3.34 13.61 25.89
C ASP A 140 3.68 14.59 24.73
N ILE A 141 4.00 14.11 23.52
CA ILE A 141 4.34 15.01 22.40
C ILE A 141 3.11 15.64 21.71
N PHE A 142 1.90 15.14 21.96
CA PHE A 142 0.66 15.58 21.35
C PHE A 142 -0.13 16.50 22.30
N GLY A 143 -0.76 17.54 21.74
CA GLY A 143 -1.62 18.44 22.50
C GLY A 143 -3.03 17.87 22.70
N ASP A 144 -3.76 18.36 23.71
CA ASP A 144 -5.14 17.96 24.06
C ASP A 144 -6.14 17.98 22.87
N ALA A 145 -5.82 18.74 21.81
CA ALA A 145 -6.65 18.95 20.62
C ALA A 145 -6.53 17.84 19.57
N CYS A 146 -5.39 17.15 19.52
CA CYS A 146 -5.08 16.09 18.57
C CYS A 146 -4.71 14.77 19.26
N ASP A 147 -4.60 14.78 20.59
CA ASP A 147 -4.33 13.60 21.40
C ASP A 147 -5.60 12.75 21.61
N ASN A 148 -5.60 11.54 21.05
CA ASN A 148 -6.68 10.57 21.14
C ASN A 148 -6.80 9.91 22.52
N CYS A 149 -5.88 10.21 23.45
CA CYS A 149 -5.92 9.74 24.83
C CYS A 149 -5.73 10.77 25.95
N ARG A 150 -5.50 12.05 25.70
CA ARG A 150 -5.51 13.28 26.56
C ARG A 150 -4.88 13.24 27.97
N ASN A 151 -5.13 12.21 28.77
CA ASN A 151 -4.69 12.07 30.15
C ASN A 151 -3.80 10.83 30.34
N VAL A 152 -3.40 10.17 29.26
CA VAL A 152 -2.59 8.96 29.24
C VAL A 152 -1.55 9.13 28.15
N LEU A 153 -0.27 9.21 28.54
CA LEU A 153 0.86 9.35 27.61
C LEU A 153 0.83 8.25 26.54
N ASN A 154 0.73 8.62 25.26
CA ASN A 154 0.76 7.69 24.13
C ASN A 154 1.30 8.37 22.85
N ASN A 155 2.63 8.56 22.81
CA ASN A 155 3.32 9.16 21.67
C ASN A 155 3.19 8.38 20.34
N ASP A 156 2.65 7.16 20.35
CA ASP A 156 2.36 6.39 19.13
C ASP A 156 0.96 6.68 18.59
N GLN A 157 0.08 7.31 19.38
CA GLN A 157 -1.31 7.66 19.05
C GLN A 157 -2.08 6.49 18.40
N ARG A 158 -1.71 5.25 18.72
CA ARG A 158 -2.29 4.07 18.10
C ARG A 158 -3.78 3.98 18.43
N ASP A 159 -4.58 3.70 17.42
CA ASP A 159 -6.04 3.55 17.47
C ASP A 159 -6.40 2.38 16.54
N THR A 160 -6.58 1.19 17.12
CA THR A 160 -6.67 -0.08 16.36
C THR A 160 -7.98 -0.20 15.58
N ASP A 161 -9.10 0.28 16.11
CA ASP A 161 -10.41 0.22 15.46
C ASP A 161 -10.82 1.52 14.75
N GLY A 162 -10.05 2.60 14.93
CA GLY A 162 -10.25 3.89 14.28
C GLY A 162 -11.47 4.63 14.79
N ASP A 163 -11.92 4.38 16.03
CA ASP A 163 -13.07 5.05 16.63
C ASP A 163 -12.76 6.47 17.15
N GLY A 164 -11.48 6.86 17.12
CA GLY A 164 -10.96 8.14 17.58
C GLY A 164 -10.50 8.14 19.04
N LYS A 165 -10.52 6.99 19.73
CA LYS A 165 -9.99 6.81 21.08
C LYS A 165 -8.79 5.88 21.02
N GLY A 166 -7.64 6.39 21.47
CA GLY A 166 -6.40 5.62 21.37
C GLY A 166 -6.41 4.37 22.24
N ASP A 167 -5.67 3.36 21.80
CA ASP A 167 -5.48 2.08 22.48
C ASP A 167 -5.11 2.23 23.96
N ALA A 168 -4.28 3.22 24.26
CA ALA A 168 -3.77 3.48 25.61
C ALA A 168 -4.87 3.81 26.64
N CYS A 169 -6.02 4.28 26.16
CA CYS A 169 -7.16 4.65 26.99
C CYS A 169 -8.45 3.96 26.56
N ASP A 170 -8.41 3.09 25.55
CA ASP A 170 -9.53 2.22 25.19
C ASP A 170 -9.64 0.98 26.10
N ASP A 171 -10.88 0.66 26.47
CA ASP A 171 -11.26 -0.53 27.21
C ASP A 171 -11.59 -1.71 26.27
N ASP A 172 -11.70 -1.47 24.96
CA ASP A 172 -12.13 -2.36 23.88
C ASP A 172 -11.42 -1.90 22.58
N MET A 173 -10.10 -2.18 22.47
CA MET A 173 -9.23 -1.53 21.47
C MET A 173 -9.55 -1.91 20.03
N ASP A 174 -10.11 -3.09 19.79
CA ASP A 174 -10.43 -3.58 18.45
C ASP A 174 -11.92 -3.43 18.08
N GLY A 175 -12.74 -2.90 19.00
CA GLY A 175 -14.13 -2.57 18.77
C GLY A 175 -15.04 -3.79 18.54
N ASP A 176 -14.60 -4.99 18.93
CA ASP A 176 -15.36 -6.22 18.71
C ASP A 176 -16.52 -6.38 19.70
N GLY A 177 -16.51 -5.60 20.78
CA GLY A 177 -17.53 -5.58 21.84
C GLY A 177 -17.14 -6.37 23.09
N ILE A 178 -15.91 -6.88 23.16
CA ILE A 178 -15.34 -7.63 24.27
C ILE A 178 -14.21 -6.79 24.88
N LYS A 179 -14.36 -6.50 26.18
CA LYS A 179 -13.36 -5.69 26.89
C LYS A 179 -11.98 -6.35 26.85
N ASN A 180 -10.91 -5.57 26.67
CA ASN A 180 -9.51 -6.01 26.63
C ASN A 180 -9.13 -7.04 27.73
N LEU A 181 -9.65 -6.86 28.94
CA LEU A 181 -9.36 -7.74 30.09
C LEU A 181 -10.00 -9.13 30.00
N LEU A 182 -10.99 -9.30 29.14
CA LEU A 182 -11.76 -10.53 28.91
C LEU A 182 -11.52 -11.10 27.52
N ASP A 183 -10.77 -10.38 26.70
CA ASP A 183 -10.53 -10.66 25.31
C ASP A 183 -9.21 -11.43 25.14
N ASN A 184 -9.28 -12.59 24.47
CA ASN A 184 -8.12 -13.41 24.13
C ASN A 184 -7.37 -12.91 22.88
N CYS A 185 -7.87 -11.89 22.19
CA CYS A 185 -7.25 -11.21 21.06
C CYS A 185 -7.50 -9.69 21.07
N GLN A 186 -6.98 -8.99 22.08
CA GLN A 186 -7.18 -7.55 22.37
C GLN A 186 -6.97 -6.53 21.22
N ARG A 187 -6.48 -6.96 20.05
CA ARG A 187 -6.13 -6.10 18.91
C ARG A 187 -6.72 -6.63 17.59
N PHE A 188 -7.45 -7.73 17.62
CA PHE A 188 -7.93 -8.43 16.44
C PHE A 188 -9.38 -8.86 16.65
N PRO A 189 -10.35 -8.23 15.96
CA PRO A 189 -11.76 -8.44 16.25
C PRO A 189 -12.16 -9.90 16.16
N ASN A 190 -12.58 -10.49 17.28
CA ASN A 190 -12.93 -11.91 17.35
C ASN A 190 -14.05 -12.18 18.36
N GLN A 191 -15.26 -11.74 18.00
CA GLN A 191 -16.47 -11.87 18.83
C GLN A 191 -16.79 -13.31 19.30
N ASP A 192 -16.28 -14.32 18.61
CA ASP A 192 -16.46 -15.72 18.93
C ASP A 192 -15.50 -16.24 20.02
N GLN A 193 -14.36 -15.56 20.24
CA GLN A 193 -13.33 -15.90 21.22
C GLN A 193 -12.91 -17.37 21.14
N GLU A 194 -12.82 -17.92 19.92
CA GLU A 194 -12.33 -19.28 19.73
C GLU A 194 -10.86 -19.36 20.18
N ASP A 195 -10.52 -20.43 20.91
CA ASP A 195 -9.18 -20.75 21.43
C ASP A 195 -9.06 -22.27 21.43
N LYS A 196 -8.57 -22.81 20.32
CA LYS A 196 -8.65 -24.23 19.99
C LYS A 196 -7.66 -25.06 20.79
N ASP A 197 -6.49 -24.53 21.09
CA ASP A 197 -5.44 -25.23 21.81
C ASP A 197 -5.36 -24.88 23.31
N ASN A 198 -6.16 -23.90 23.75
CA ASN A 198 -6.36 -23.46 25.13
C ASN A 198 -5.08 -22.89 25.76
N ASP A 199 -4.30 -22.14 24.98
CA ASP A 199 -3.10 -21.48 25.46
C ASP A 199 -3.37 -20.07 26.05
N GLY A 200 -4.57 -19.55 25.82
CA GLY A 200 -5.04 -18.24 26.29
C GLY A 200 -4.96 -17.12 25.24
N VAL A 201 -4.49 -17.41 24.03
CA VAL A 201 -4.51 -16.55 22.85
C VAL A 201 -5.61 -17.08 21.91
N GLY A 202 -6.42 -16.19 21.34
CA GLY A 202 -7.50 -16.61 20.47
C GLY A 202 -7.04 -16.98 19.06
N ASP A 203 -7.77 -17.88 18.38
CA ASP A 203 -7.44 -18.38 17.05
C ASP A 203 -7.25 -17.24 16.01
N ALA A 204 -7.89 -16.09 16.21
CA ALA A 204 -7.80 -14.93 15.32
C ALA A 204 -6.46 -14.18 15.39
N CYS A 205 -5.72 -14.32 16.49
CA CYS A 205 -4.45 -13.63 16.74
C CYS A 205 -3.34 -14.58 17.22
N ASP A 206 -3.60 -15.89 17.21
CA ASP A 206 -2.65 -16.91 17.56
C ASP A 206 -1.79 -17.27 16.33
N SER A 207 -0.48 -17.06 16.44
CA SER A 207 0.50 -17.44 15.42
C SER A 207 0.63 -18.95 15.25
N CYS A 208 0.09 -19.76 16.18
CA CYS A 208 0.03 -21.21 16.11
C CYS A 208 -1.32 -21.78 16.61
N PRO A 209 -2.45 -21.62 15.87
CA PRO A 209 -3.83 -21.93 16.30
C PRO A 209 -4.14 -23.39 16.72
N THR A 210 -3.14 -24.27 16.67
CA THR A 210 -3.28 -25.69 17.02
C THR A 210 -2.18 -26.18 17.96
N VAL A 211 -1.22 -25.34 18.35
CA VAL A 211 -0.05 -25.69 19.14
C VAL A 211 0.24 -24.62 20.19
N SER A 212 -0.14 -24.92 21.43
CA SER A 212 -0.04 -23.99 22.56
C SER A 212 1.31 -23.28 22.67
N ASN A 213 1.27 -21.95 22.55
CA ASN A 213 2.39 -21.02 22.53
C ASN A 213 1.99 -19.67 23.19
N PRO A 214 1.68 -19.63 24.50
CA PRO A 214 1.12 -18.44 25.15
C PRO A 214 1.99 -17.17 25.08
N ASN A 215 3.26 -17.31 24.69
CA ASN A 215 4.20 -16.20 24.54
C ASN A 215 4.26 -15.63 23.12
N GLN A 216 3.63 -16.27 22.13
CA GLN A 216 3.53 -15.81 20.74
C GLN A 216 4.90 -15.36 20.18
N SER A 217 5.93 -16.15 20.48
CA SER A 217 7.29 -15.90 20.01
C SER A 217 7.38 -16.23 18.52
N ASP A 218 7.89 -15.30 17.75
CA ASP A 218 8.12 -15.38 16.30
C ASP A 218 9.49 -14.71 16.06
N VAL A 219 10.54 -15.52 15.94
CA VAL A 219 11.92 -15.04 15.89
C VAL A 219 12.29 -14.49 14.51
N ASP A 220 11.75 -15.09 13.46
CA ASP A 220 12.02 -14.74 12.07
C ASP A 220 10.94 -13.82 11.46
N ASN A 221 9.90 -13.45 12.18
CA ASN A 221 8.90 -12.44 11.80
C ASN A 221 8.14 -12.79 10.51
N ASP A 222 7.79 -14.07 10.32
CA ASP A 222 7.01 -14.57 9.19
C ASP A 222 5.51 -14.77 9.53
N LEU A 223 5.10 -14.37 10.75
CA LEU A 223 3.76 -14.54 11.32
C LEU A 223 3.41 -15.97 11.73
N VAL A 224 4.35 -16.92 11.64
CA VAL A 224 4.23 -18.29 12.12
C VAL A 224 5.05 -18.43 13.40
N GLY A 225 4.40 -18.76 14.51
CA GLY A 225 5.10 -18.80 15.80
C GLY A 225 6.13 -19.94 15.90
N ASP A 226 7.20 -19.74 16.68
CA ASP A 226 8.31 -20.68 16.88
C ASP A 226 7.87 -22.12 17.24
N SER A 227 6.67 -22.28 17.82
CA SER A 227 6.14 -23.57 18.27
C SER A 227 5.58 -24.43 17.13
N CYS A 228 5.15 -23.80 16.04
CA CYS A 228 4.59 -24.44 14.85
C CYS A 228 5.38 -24.12 13.58
N ASP A 229 6.34 -23.21 13.65
CA ASP A 229 7.31 -22.95 12.61
C ASP A 229 8.25 -24.15 12.45
N THR A 230 8.22 -24.71 11.25
CA THR A 230 9.06 -25.83 10.84
C THR A 230 10.15 -25.43 9.86
N ASN A 231 10.08 -24.21 9.33
CA ASN A 231 10.97 -23.69 8.30
C ASN A 231 11.12 -24.65 7.10
N GLN A 232 10.11 -25.50 6.87
CA GLN A 232 10.06 -26.48 5.79
C GLN A 232 9.11 -25.97 4.71
N ASP A 233 9.69 -25.29 3.73
CA ASP A 233 9.03 -24.83 2.52
C ASP A 233 9.71 -25.49 1.31
N SER A 234 8.99 -26.41 0.67
CA SER A 234 9.50 -27.25 -0.42
C SER A 234 9.64 -26.53 -1.75
N ASP A 235 8.87 -25.46 -1.99
CA ASP A 235 8.88 -24.73 -3.27
C ASP A 235 9.43 -23.30 -3.17
N GLY A 236 9.59 -22.79 -1.95
CA GLY A 236 10.28 -21.54 -1.65
C GLY A 236 9.40 -20.31 -1.84
N ASP A 237 8.09 -20.42 -1.67
CA ASP A 237 7.15 -19.31 -1.83
C ASP A 237 6.90 -18.51 -0.54
N GLY A 238 7.39 -18.98 0.60
CA GLY A 238 7.29 -18.32 1.90
C GLY A 238 6.20 -18.90 2.81
N HIS A 239 5.40 -19.85 2.33
CA HIS A 239 4.46 -20.61 3.17
C HIS A 239 5.03 -21.99 3.45
N GLN A 240 5.17 -22.35 4.73
CA GLN A 240 5.64 -23.70 5.06
C GLN A 240 4.68 -24.80 4.57
N ASP A 241 5.22 -25.97 4.23
CA ASP A 241 4.51 -27.12 3.64
C ASP A 241 3.21 -27.53 4.39
N SER A 242 3.13 -27.22 5.68
CA SER A 242 2.00 -27.58 6.54
C SER A 242 0.82 -26.60 6.48
N THR A 243 1.07 -25.36 6.05
CA THR A 243 0.09 -24.28 5.91
C THR A 243 -0.13 -23.88 4.45
N ASP A 244 0.76 -24.27 3.54
CA ASP A 244 0.65 -24.03 2.11
C ASP A 244 -0.47 -24.89 1.46
N ASN A 245 -1.34 -24.24 0.71
CA ASN A 245 -2.41 -24.89 -0.03
C ASN A 245 -1.93 -25.60 -1.32
N CYS A 246 -0.72 -25.29 -1.80
CA CYS A 246 -0.06 -25.94 -2.93
C CYS A 246 1.45 -26.22 -2.67
N PRO A 247 1.82 -27.15 -1.75
CA PRO A 247 3.20 -27.42 -1.22
C PRO A 247 4.35 -27.76 -2.18
N THR A 248 4.15 -27.62 -3.49
CA THR A 248 5.14 -27.95 -4.52
C THR A 248 5.09 -26.99 -5.71
N ILE A 249 4.20 -25.99 -5.71
CA ILE A 249 3.97 -25.03 -6.77
C ILE A 249 3.90 -23.63 -6.15
N ILE A 250 4.97 -22.84 -6.34
CA ILE A 250 5.10 -21.47 -5.84
C ILE A 250 3.81 -20.67 -6.05
N ASN A 251 3.17 -20.28 -4.95
CA ASN A 251 1.94 -19.52 -4.95
C ASN A 251 1.77 -18.66 -3.69
N SER A 252 2.78 -17.88 -3.31
CA SER A 252 2.86 -16.91 -2.20
C SER A 252 1.56 -16.13 -1.87
N SER A 253 0.68 -15.86 -2.84
CA SER A 253 -0.63 -15.22 -2.62
C SER A 253 -1.73 -16.16 -2.09
N GLN A 254 -1.49 -17.47 -2.03
CA GLN A 254 -2.38 -18.54 -1.56
C GLN A 254 -3.79 -18.54 -2.18
N LEU A 255 -3.95 -18.01 -3.39
CA LEU A 255 -5.25 -17.89 -4.08
C LEU A 255 -5.81 -19.28 -4.49
N ASP A 256 -7.01 -19.65 -4.00
CA ASP A 256 -7.71 -20.93 -4.28
C ASP A 256 -9.14 -20.68 -4.78
N THR A 257 -9.29 -20.18 -6.01
CA THR A 257 -10.56 -19.54 -6.40
C THR A 257 -11.73 -20.47 -6.67
N ASP A 258 -11.62 -21.59 -7.40
CA ASP A 258 -12.83 -22.40 -7.69
C ASP A 258 -12.64 -23.86 -8.14
N LYS A 259 -11.41 -24.35 -8.34
CA LYS A 259 -11.10 -25.78 -8.65
C LYS A 259 -11.99 -26.43 -9.74
N ASP A 260 -12.54 -25.67 -10.68
CA ASP A 260 -13.30 -26.24 -11.78
C ASP A 260 -12.50 -26.22 -13.10
N GLY A 261 -13.11 -26.72 -14.17
CA GLY A 261 -12.42 -27.20 -15.37
C GLY A 261 -11.94 -26.07 -16.30
N PRO A 262 -11.91 -26.29 -17.62
CA PRO A 262 -11.68 -25.21 -18.57
C PRO A 262 -12.81 -24.18 -18.46
N ASP A 263 -12.46 -22.96 -18.02
CA ASP A 263 -13.38 -21.88 -17.70
C ASP A 263 -12.96 -20.57 -18.39
N ASN A 264 -13.92 -19.86 -19.03
CA ASN A 264 -13.73 -18.54 -19.63
C ASN A 264 -13.93 -17.36 -18.65
N CYS A 265 -14.34 -17.63 -17.42
CA CYS A 265 -14.36 -16.74 -16.26
C CYS A 265 -13.82 -17.47 -15.03
N ARG A 266 -12.51 -17.66 -14.99
CA ARG A 266 -11.78 -18.48 -14.00
C ARG A 266 -11.99 -18.14 -12.52
N LEU A 267 -12.60 -17.00 -12.21
CA LEU A 267 -12.80 -16.56 -10.83
C LEU A 267 -14.29 -16.38 -10.50
N VAL A 268 -15.15 -16.54 -11.50
CA VAL A 268 -16.57 -16.19 -11.42
C VAL A 268 -17.40 -17.38 -11.88
N PRO A 269 -18.21 -17.98 -10.99
CA PRO A 269 -19.03 -19.13 -11.34
C PRO A 269 -20.00 -18.84 -12.50
N ASN A 270 -19.72 -19.41 -13.67
CA ASN A 270 -20.53 -19.22 -14.87
C ASN A 270 -20.75 -20.54 -15.64
N PRO A 271 -21.57 -21.49 -15.12
CA PRO A 271 -21.75 -22.82 -15.73
C PRO A 271 -22.22 -22.81 -17.20
N GLY A 272 -22.78 -21.69 -17.66
CA GLY A 272 -23.21 -21.48 -19.04
C GLY A 272 -22.09 -21.14 -20.01
N GLN A 273 -20.92 -20.69 -19.52
CA GLN A 273 -19.76 -20.27 -20.32
C GLN A 273 -20.19 -19.34 -21.46
N GLU A 274 -21.08 -18.40 -21.16
CA GLU A 274 -21.60 -17.43 -22.14
C GLU A 274 -20.46 -16.47 -22.52
N ASP A 275 -20.22 -16.33 -23.82
CA ASP A 275 -19.22 -15.47 -24.45
C ASP A 275 -19.80 -15.06 -25.81
N ASP A 276 -20.67 -14.05 -25.79
CA ASP A 276 -21.41 -13.58 -26.96
C ASP A 276 -20.50 -12.92 -27.99
N ASN A 277 -19.36 -12.37 -27.55
CA ASN A 277 -18.44 -11.60 -28.39
C ASN A 277 -17.30 -12.47 -28.98
N GLY A 278 -17.07 -13.66 -28.42
CA GLY A 278 -16.09 -14.66 -28.84
C GLY A 278 -14.64 -14.27 -28.58
N ASP A 279 -14.37 -13.39 -27.62
CA ASP A 279 -13.01 -12.93 -27.27
C ASP A 279 -12.28 -13.87 -26.30
N GLY A 280 -12.97 -14.90 -25.79
CA GLY A 280 -12.43 -15.91 -24.89
C GLY A 280 -12.52 -15.55 -23.41
N VAL A 281 -13.11 -14.40 -23.06
CA VAL A 281 -13.52 -14.02 -21.69
C VAL A 281 -15.04 -14.11 -21.62
N GLY A 282 -15.58 -14.74 -20.58
CA GLY A 282 -17.03 -14.87 -20.44
C GLY A 282 -17.71 -13.54 -20.15
N ASP A 283 -18.95 -13.39 -20.63
CA ASP A 283 -19.71 -12.13 -20.58
C ASP A 283 -19.90 -11.59 -19.14
N ILE A 284 -19.87 -12.47 -18.14
CA ILE A 284 -20.13 -12.14 -16.73
C ILE A 284 -18.91 -11.55 -16.01
N CYS A 285 -17.69 -11.80 -16.50
CA CYS A 285 -16.43 -11.34 -15.93
C CYS A 285 -15.69 -10.40 -16.91
N GLU A 286 -16.43 -9.80 -17.85
CA GLU A 286 -15.84 -9.12 -19.01
C GLU A 286 -15.10 -7.83 -18.62
N SER A 287 -15.52 -7.14 -17.56
CA SER A 287 -15.01 -5.82 -17.13
C SER A 287 -14.49 -5.75 -15.70
N ASP A 288 -14.64 -6.86 -14.99
CA ASP A 288 -14.36 -7.06 -13.57
C ASP A 288 -14.20 -8.59 -13.47
N PHE A 289 -12.95 -9.03 -13.62
CA PHE A 289 -12.64 -10.43 -13.89
C PHE A 289 -12.73 -11.30 -12.62
N ASP A 290 -12.53 -10.72 -11.44
CA ASP A 290 -12.59 -11.39 -10.14
C ASP A 290 -13.84 -11.04 -9.30
N GLN A 291 -14.66 -10.10 -9.76
CA GLN A 291 -15.92 -9.67 -9.13
C GLN A 291 -15.76 -9.05 -7.75
N ASP A 292 -14.66 -8.33 -7.53
CA ASP A 292 -14.41 -7.56 -6.32
C ASP A 292 -15.09 -6.18 -6.31
N THR A 293 -15.84 -5.85 -7.38
CA THR A 293 -16.55 -4.58 -7.65
C THR A 293 -15.71 -3.44 -8.22
N VAL A 294 -14.39 -3.64 -8.34
CA VAL A 294 -13.44 -2.74 -8.97
C VAL A 294 -13.23 -3.21 -10.41
N ILE A 295 -13.27 -2.26 -11.36
CA ILE A 295 -13.10 -2.62 -12.77
C ILE A 295 -11.62 -2.92 -13.06
N ASP A 296 -11.34 -3.89 -13.92
CA ASP A 296 -9.96 -4.34 -14.28
C ASP A 296 -8.99 -3.19 -14.62
N ARG A 297 -9.53 -2.06 -15.11
CA ARG A 297 -8.73 -0.91 -15.55
C ARG A 297 -8.15 -0.08 -14.41
N ILE A 298 -8.78 -0.11 -13.25
CA ILE A 298 -8.35 0.65 -12.07
C ILE A 298 -8.01 -0.26 -10.90
N ASP A 299 -8.26 -1.55 -11.05
CA ASP A 299 -7.82 -2.59 -10.15
C ASP A 299 -6.32 -2.89 -10.38
N VAL A 300 -5.57 -2.89 -9.28
CA VAL A 300 -4.14 -3.22 -9.26
C VAL A 300 -3.92 -4.72 -9.46
N CYS A 301 -4.85 -5.57 -9.02
CA CYS A 301 -4.81 -7.02 -9.23
C CYS A 301 -6.14 -7.57 -9.79
N PRO A 302 -6.47 -7.35 -11.08
CA PRO A 302 -7.72 -7.80 -11.73
C PRO A 302 -8.02 -9.29 -11.73
N GLU A 303 -7.13 -10.11 -11.18
CA GLU A 303 -7.30 -11.56 -11.09
C GLU A 303 -7.22 -12.02 -9.62
N ASN A 304 -7.42 -11.13 -8.65
CA ASN A 304 -7.41 -11.39 -7.22
C ASN A 304 -8.40 -10.47 -6.46
N ALA A 305 -9.57 -11.04 -6.14
CA ALA A 305 -10.67 -10.30 -5.53
C ALA A 305 -10.40 -9.73 -4.12
N GLU A 306 -9.27 -10.09 -3.51
CA GLU A 306 -8.89 -9.59 -2.19
C GLU A 306 -8.02 -8.32 -2.27
N ILE A 307 -7.49 -7.97 -3.45
CA ILE A 307 -6.51 -6.88 -3.61
C ILE A 307 -6.96 -5.94 -4.73
N THR A 308 -7.58 -4.82 -4.36
CA THR A 308 -8.16 -3.92 -5.35
C THR A 308 -7.32 -2.65 -5.61
N LEU A 309 -6.43 -2.29 -4.66
CA LEU A 309 -5.65 -1.06 -4.67
C LEU A 309 -4.37 -1.21 -3.83
N THR A 310 -3.37 -0.36 -4.08
CA THR A 310 -2.16 -0.29 -3.27
C THR A 310 -2.48 0.31 -1.91
N ASP A 311 -2.29 -0.44 -0.83
CA ASP A 311 -2.63 -0.01 0.53
C ASP A 311 -1.59 -0.49 1.55
N PHE A 312 -0.83 0.44 2.13
CA PHE A 312 0.08 0.19 3.24
C PHE A 312 -0.44 0.76 4.57
N ARG A 313 -1.74 1.04 4.72
CA ARG A 313 -2.30 1.46 6.04
C ARG A 313 -2.16 0.37 7.09
N ALA A 314 -2.29 -0.89 6.67
CA ALA A 314 -1.97 -2.05 7.50
C ALA A 314 -0.60 -2.62 7.10
N TYR A 315 0.35 -2.57 8.03
CA TYR A 315 1.70 -3.07 7.83
C TYR A 315 2.28 -3.66 9.12
N GLN A 316 3.16 -4.65 8.95
CA GLN A 316 4.02 -5.18 10.00
C GLN A 316 5.27 -4.31 10.10
N THR A 317 5.64 -3.92 11.32
CA THR A 317 6.96 -3.31 11.58
C THR A 317 7.95 -4.41 11.98
N VAL A 318 9.00 -4.60 11.19
CA VAL A 318 10.06 -5.57 11.47
C VAL A 318 11.31 -4.83 11.93
N VAL A 319 11.77 -5.11 13.14
CA VAL A 319 13.00 -4.53 13.70
C VAL A 319 14.17 -5.48 13.45
N LEU A 320 15.16 -5.05 12.66
CA LEU A 320 16.27 -5.91 12.25
C LEU A 320 17.44 -5.93 13.23
N ASP A 321 17.49 -4.98 14.18
CA ASP A 321 18.48 -4.94 15.26
C ASP A 321 17.81 -4.70 16.63
N PRO A 322 17.11 -5.70 17.19
CA PRO A 322 16.38 -5.55 18.46
C PRO A 322 17.31 -5.37 19.68
N GLU A 323 18.61 -5.65 19.55
CA GLU A 323 19.61 -5.46 20.61
C GLU A 323 20.49 -4.20 20.39
N GLY A 324 20.15 -3.37 19.39
CA GLY A 324 20.95 -2.24 18.92
C GLY A 324 21.26 -1.17 19.98
N ASP A 325 22.30 -0.37 19.70
CA ASP A 325 22.79 0.67 20.62
C ASP A 325 21.97 1.98 20.57
N ALA A 326 21.25 2.27 19.47
CA ALA A 326 20.42 3.48 19.36
C ALA A 326 19.07 3.29 20.06
N GLN A 327 18.47 2.09 19.93
CA GLN A 327 17.16 1.72 20.48
C GLN A 327 16.06 2.72 20.10
N ILE A 328 16.13 3.20 18.86
CA ILE A 328 15.13 4.11 18.30
C ILE A 328 14.45 3.34 17.19
N ASP A 329 13.22 2.91 17.43
CA ASP A 329 12.41 2.26 16.41
C ASP A 329 12.05 3.27 15.30
N PRO A 330 11.89 2.80 14.05
CA PRO A 330 11.40 3.67 12.99
C PRO A 330 9.98 4.16 13.31
N ASN A 331 9.73 5.43 13.05
CA ASN A 331 8.38 5.99 13.08
C ASN A 331 7.90 6.17 11.64
N TRP A 332 6.86 5.40 11.28
CA TRP A 332 6.24 5.41 9.96
C TRP A 332 4.93 6.19 10.03
N VAL A 333 4.79 7.17 9.15
CA VAL A 333 3.57 7.94 8.94
C VAL A 333 3.00 7.55 7.58
N VAL A 334 1.77 7.05 7.55
CA VAL A 334 1.11 6.61 6.32
C VAL A 334 0.14 7.71 5.86
N LEU A 335 0.34 8.18 4.64
CA LEU A 335 -0.41 9.25 3.98
C LEU A 335 -1.06 8.70 2.70
N ASN A 336 -1.84 9.53 2.01
CA ASN A 336 -2.47 9.18 0.73
C ASN A 336 -3.18 7.80 0.77
N GLN A 337 -3.92 7.54 1.86
CA GLN A 337 -4.67 6.30 2.06
C GLN A 337 -3.84 5.01 1.91
N GLY A 338 -2.55 5.04 2.26
CA GLY A 338 -1.67 3.86 2.15
C GLY A 338 -0.74 3.87 0.95
N MET A 339 -0.78 4.90 0.10
CA MET A 339 0.07 5.01 -1.08
C MET A 339 1.32 5.85 -0.86
N GLU A 340 1.46 6.48 0.31
CA GLU A 340 2.64 7.25 0.69
C GLU A 340 3.06 6.92 2.13
N ILE A 341 4.36 6.74 2.35
CA ILE A 341 4.92 6.43 3.66
C ILE A 341 6.10 7.37 3.91
N VAL A 342 6.08 8.05 5.05
CA VAL A 342 7.17 8.91 5.52
C VAL A 342 7.79 8.30 6.77
N GLN A 343 9.11 8.19 6.79
CA GLN A 343 9.88 7.77 7.97
C GLN A 343 10.57 8.99 8.57
N THR A 344 10.36 9.24 9.86
CA THR A 344 10.69 10.54 10.50
C THR A 344 11.87 10.49 11.47
N MET A 345 12.39 9.29 11.79
CA MET A 345 13.38 9.09 12.85
C MET A 345 14.72 8.61 12.30
N ASN A 346 15.84 9.11 12.84
CA ASN A 346 17.11 8.42 12.65
C ASN A 346 17.11 7.15 13.53
N SER A 347 16.63 6.05 12.96
CA SER A 347 16.28 4.83 13.67
C SER A 347 17.31 3.71 13.50
N ASP A 348 17.15 2.65 14.28
CA ASP A 348 17.71 1.35 13.95
C ASP A 348 17.13 0.82 12.63
N PRO A 349 17.80 -0.13 11.95
CA PRO A 349 17.29 -0.69 10.70
C PRO A 349 15.95 -1.40 10.94
N GLY A 350 14.93 -1.00 10.20
CA GLY A 350 13.61 -1.60 10.28
C GLY A 350 12.86 -1.53 8.96
N LEU A 351 11.84 -2.35 8.85
CA LEU A 351 11.01 -2.52 7.67
C LEU A 351 9.56 -2.21 8.03
N ALA A 352 8.82 -1.59 7.11
CA ALA A 352 7.36 -1.59 7.09
C ALA A 352 6.92 -2.53 5.96
N VAL A 353 6.29 -3.65 6.31
CA VAL A 353 5.92 -4.73 5.38
C VAL A 353 4.40 -4.78 5.28
N GLY A 354 3.84 -4.54 4.09
CA GLY A 354 2.42 -4.75 3.85
C GLY A 354 2.06 -6.24 3.97
N TYR A 355 0.87 -6.55 4.47
CA TYR A 355 0.44 -7.94 4.68
C TYR A 355 0.11 -8.70 3.39
N THR A 356 -0.16 -7.98 2.32
CA THR A 356 -0.52 -8.57 1.04
C THR A 356 0.69 -9.20 0.35
N ALA A 357 0.62 -10.51 0.09
CA ALA A 357 1.68 -11.27 -0.56
C ALA A 357 1.48 -11.37 -2.08
N PHE A 358 2.60 -11.34 -2.82
CA PHE A 358 2.61 -11.39 -4.28
C PHE A 358 3.63 -12.39 -4.81
N ASN A 359 3.28 -13.08 -5.90
CA ASN A 359 4.19 -13.96 -6.64
C ASN A 359 5.02 -13.20 -7.68
N GLY A 360 4.32 -12.53 -8.60
CA GLY A 360 4.90 -11.66 -9.60
C GLY A 360 4.29 -10.28 -9.42
N VAL A 361 5.13 -9.27 -9.21
CA VAL A 361 4.71 -7.91 -8.89
C VAL A 361 5.57 -6.90 -9.64
N ASP A 362 4.92 -5.86 -10.16
CA ASP A 362 5.58 -4.63 -10.56
C ASP A 362 5.34 -3.62 -9.43
N PHE A 363 6.39 -3.31 -8.68
CA PHE A 363 6.34 -2.34 -7.59
C PHE A 363 7.15 -1.09 -7.96
N GLU A 364 6.48 0.05 -7.93
CA GLU A 364 7.08 1.35 -8.22
C GLU A 364 6.67 2.38 -7.16
N GLY A 365 7.54 3.36 -6.94
CA GLY A 365 7.31 4.43 -5.98
C GLY A 365 8.33 5.55 -6.14
N THR A 366 7.98 6.71 -5.61
CA THR A 366 8.85 7.88 -5.59
C THR A 366 9.67 7.88 -4.32
N PHE A 367 10.99 7.96 -4.48
CA PHE A 367 11.92 7.98 -3.37
C PHE A 367 12.48 9.40 -3.18
N HIS A 368 12.26 9.97 -2.00
CA HIS A 368 12.70 11.32 -1.66
C HIS A 368 13.14 11.40 -0.21
N VAL A 369 14.24 12.11 0.05
CA VAL A 369 14.76 12.38 1.39
C VAL A 369 14.62 13.88 1.65
N ASN A 370 13.61 14.28 2.41
CA ASN A 370 13.28 15.68 2.69
C ASN A 370 14.15 16.27 3.83
N THR A 371 15.46 16.09 3.74
CA THR A 371 16.41 16.72 4.66
C THR A 371 17.80 16.81 4.03
N VAL A 372 18.61 17.73 4.53
CA VAL A 372 20.04 17.85 4.22
C VAL A 372 20.93 17.22 5.29
N THR A 373 20.33 16.74 6.37
CA THR A 373 21.02 16.05 7.45
C THR A 373 21.10 14.57 7.16
N ASP A 374 22.17 13.94 7.64
CA ASP A 374 22.45 12.52 7.45
C ASP A 374 22.79 12.11 6.00
N ASP A 375 23.35 10.92 5.85
CA ASP A 375 23.76 10.34 4.56
C ASP A 375 23.53 8.83 4.47
N ASP A 376 22.70 8.29 5.36
CA ASP A 376 22.42 6.87 5.58
C ASP A 376 21.46 6.24 4.56
N TYR A 377 21.06 4.99 4.84
CA TYR A 377 20.33 4.13 3.93
C TYR A 377 18.82 4.38 3.99
N ALA A 378 18.18 4.37 2.84
CA ALA A 378 16.77 4.04 2.72
C ALA A 378 16.52 3.28 1.41
N GLY A 379 15.33 2.73 1.24
CA GLY A 379 15.03 1.83 0.15
C GLY A 379 13.70 1.12 0.32
N PHE A 380 13.52 0.02 -0.39
CA PHE A 380 12.33 -0.83 -0.30
C PHE A 380 12.71 -2.30 -0.38
N ILE A 381 11.82 -3.16 0.09
CA ILE A 381 11.93 -4.61 0.03
C ILE A 381 10.89 -5.18 -0.93
N PHE A 382 11.10 -6.43 -1.35
CA PHE A 382 10.10 -7.22 -2.07
C PHE A 382 10.40 -8.71 -1.90
N GLY A 383 9.39 -9.55 -2.12
CA GLY A 383 9.51 -10.99 -1.86
C GLY A 383 9.93 -11.27 -0.43
N TYR A 384 9.37 -10.52 0.52
CA TYR A 384 9.57 -10.75 1.95
C TYR A 384 8.82 -12.01 2.34
N GLN A 385 9.52 -12.94 2.97
CA GLN A 385 8.97 -14.16 3.55
C GLN A 385 9.14 -14.07 5.06
N ASP A 386 10.39 -13.81 5.48
CA ASP A 386 10.79 -13.65 6.86
C ASP A 386 11.93 -12.61 6.96
N SER A 387 12.29 -12.19 8.17
CA SER A 387 13.34 -11.22 8.49
C SER A 387 14.77 -11.65 8.12
N SER A 388 14.95 -12.89 7.69
CA SER A 388 16.18 -13.45 7.12
C SER A 388 16.07 -13.77 5.63
N SER A 389 14.87 -13.72 5.02
CA SER A 389 14.60 -14.11 3.64
C SER A 389 13.79 -13.04 2.90
N PHE A 390 14.50 -12.10 2.26
CA PHE A 390 13.87 -11.06 1.43
C PHE A 390 14.84 -10.43 0.45
N TYR A 391 14.31 -9.80 -0.60
CA TYR A 391 15.08 -8.93 -1.47
C TYR A 391 14.98 -7.48 -1.00
N VAL A 392 16.09 -6.75 -1.11
CA VAL A 392 16.14 -5.34 -0.73
C VAL A 392 16.87 -4.52 -1.78
N VAL A 393 16.25 -3.41 -2.17
CA VAL A 393 16.90 -2.31 -2.89
C VAL A 393 17.17 -1.22 -1.88
N MET A 394 18.44 -0.96 -1.60
CA MET A 394 18.86 0.08 -0.66
C MET A 394 19.79 1.07 -1.34
N TRP A 395 19.73 2.33 -0.91
CA TRP A 395 20.54 3.40 -1.45
C TRP A 395 21.14 4.24 -0.33
N LYS A 396 22.47 4.40 -0.35
CA LYS A 396 23.21 5.32 0.53
C LYS A 396 23.75 6.52 -0.25
N GLN A 397 23.77 7.68 0.39
CA GLN A 397 24.23 8.93 -0.22
C GLN A 397 25.77 9.01 -0.32
N THR A 398 26.50 8.66 0.75
CA THR A 398 27.97 8.77 0.80
C THR A 398 28.62 7.45 1.23
N GLU A 399 29.94 7.33 1.05
CA GLU A 399 30.71 6.20 1.57
C GLU A 399 30.92 6.34 3.08
N GLN A 400 30.61 5.29 3.84
CA GLN A 400 30.79 5.30 5.29
C GLN A 400 31.15 3.90 5.81
N THR A 401 31.99 3.83 6.84
CA THR A 401 32.18 2.61 7.62
C THR A 401 31.19 2.63 8.77
N TYR A 402 30.41 1.56 8.96
CA TYR A 402 29.50 1.43 10.10
C TYR A 402 30.27 1.59 11.42
N TRP A 403 29.71 2.31 12.39
CA TRP A 403 30.44 2.72 13.58
C TRP A 403 30.77 1.54 14.50
N GLN A 404 29.93 0.49 14.52
CA GLN A 404 30.26 -0.75 15.21
C GLN A 404 31.16 -1.63 14.31
N ALA A 405 32.26 -2.11 14.90
CA ALA A 405 33.22 -2.99 14.21
C ALA A 405 32.97 -4.48 14.46
N THR A 406 32.00 -4.79 15.31
CA THR A 406 31.54 -6.14 15.66
C THR A 406 30.13 -6.35 15.12
N PRO A 407 29.76 -7.57 14.69
CA PRO A 407 30.58 -8.79 14.65
C PRO A 407 31.67 -8.77 13.57
N PHE A 408 31.56 -7.89 12.57
CA PHE A 408 32.58 -7.64 11.55
C PHE A 408 32.53 -6.17 11.13
N ARG A 409 33.60 -5.70 10.48
CA ARG A 409 33.66 -4.34 9.95
C ARG A 409 32.83 -4.22 8.67
N ALA A 410 31.70 -3.53 8.73
CA ALA A 410 30.89 -3.20 7.56
C ALA A 410 31.31 -1.85 6.95
N VAL A 411 31.45 -1.81 5.62
CA VAL A 411 31.74 -0.60 4.85
C VAL A 411 30.69 -0.49 3.74
N ALA A 412 30.03 0.65 3.69
CA ALA A 412 28.98 0.95 2.73
C ALA A 412 29.50 1.88 1.63
N GLU A 413 29.34 1.47 0.38
CA GLU A 413 29.58 2.31 -0.79
C GLU A 413 28.28 3.06 -1.18
N PRO A 414 28.38 4.29 -1.71
CA PRO A 414 27.22 5.04 -2.16
C PRO A 414 26.62 4.43 -3.43
N GLY A 415 25.33 4.68 -3.65
CA GLY A 415 24.59 4.21 -4.82
C GLY A 415 23.59 3.09 -4.52
N ILE A 416 22.83 2.72 -5.54
CA ILE A 416 21.74 1.75 -5.44
C ILE A 416 22.33 0.34 -5.42
N GLN A 417 21.90 -0.45 -4.43
CA GLN A 417 22.33 -1.82 -4.20
C GLN A 417 21.11 -2.73 -4.16
N LEU A 418 21.10 -3.75 -5.00
CA LEU A 418 20.17 -4.87 -4.87
C LEU A 418 20.86 -5.99 -4.10
N LYS A 419 20.24 -6.43 -3.01
CA LYS A 419 20.71 -7.55 -2.19
C LYS A 419 19.58 -8.55 -1.99
N VAL A 420 20.00 -9.78 -1.72
CA VAL A 420 19.17 -10.85 -1.17
C VAL A 420 19.74 -11.11 0.22
N LEU A 421 18.87 -11.20 1.22
CA LEU A 421 19.24 -11.65 2.54
C LEU A 421 19.03 -13.16 2.65
#